data_AF-U3U6W6-F1
#
_entry.id   AF-U3U6W6-F1
#
_cell.length_a   1.000
_cell.length_b   1.000
_cell.length_c   1.000
_cell.angle_alpha   90.00
_cell.angle_beta   90.00
_cell.angle_gamma   90.00
#
_symmetry.space_group_name_H-M   'P 1'
#
loop_
_entity.id
_entity.type
_entity.pdbx_description
1 polymer ?
#
loop_
_entity_poly.entity_id
_entity_poly.type
_entity_poly.pdbx_seq_one_letter_code
_entity_poly.pdbx_strand_id
1 'polypeptide(L)' 'MAILGIFFGSDTGNTEKIAKKIQIKFGKHIAELYDIAKSTKEDLESFNILLFGIPTWYYGEAQCDWDDFFSNFTKNRL' A
#
# COMPACT_ATOMS: atom_id res chain seq x y z
N MET A 1 -12.99 -13.22 -3.01
CA MET A 1 -11.81 -12.43 -2.57
C MET A 1 -11.06 -12.01 -3.81
N ALA A 2 -10.66 -10.74 -3.90
CA ALA A 2 -9.63 -10.36 -4.86
C ALA A 2 -8.31 -11.05 -4.52
N ILE A 3 -7.45 -11.26 -5.53
CA ILE A 3 -6.16 -11.95 -5.35
C ILE A 3 -5.00 -10.98 -5.15
N LEU A 4 -5.20 -9.72 -5.55
CA LEU A 4 -4.20 -8.65 -5.55
C LEU A 4 -4.60 -7.55 -4.57
N GLY A 5 -3.76 -7.30 -3.57
CA GLY A 5 -3.84 -6.13 -2.71
C GLY A 5 -2.92 -5.02 -3.21
N ILE A 6 -3.48 -3.87 -3.56
CA ILE A 6 -2.74 -2.67 -3.95
C ILE A 6 -2.71 -1.72 -2.74
N PHE A 7 -1.57 -1.60 -2.08
CA PHE A 7 -1.36 -0.74 -0.93
C PHE A 7 -0.57 0.50 -1.36
N PHE A 8 -1.01 1.69 -0.98
CA PHE A 8 -0.35 2.93 -1.34
C PHE A 8 -0.28 3.91 -0.17
N GLY A 9 0.72 4.78 -0.17
CA GLY A 9 0.81 5.98 0.68
C GLY A 9 0.92 7.22 -0.19
N SER A 10 0.33 8.35 0.21
CA SER A 10 0.24 9.53 -0.67
C SER A 10 -0.18 10.84 0.03
N ASP A 11 0.72 11.80 0.17
CA ASP A 11 0.35 13.10 0.79
C ASP A 11 -0.35 14.05 -0.20
N THR A 12 0.02 14.00 -1.48
CA THR A 12 -0.50 14.90 -2.54
C THR A 12 -1.44 14.21 -3.54
N GLY A 13 -1.89 12.99 -3.22
CA GLY A 13 -2.83 12.20 -4.04
C GLY A 13 -2.26 11.58 -5.33
N ASN A 14 -1.00 11.81 -5.70
CA ASN A 14 -0.46 11.30 -6.97
C ASN A 14 -0.35 9.77 -6.99
N THR A 15 0.21 9.16 -5.94
CA THR A 15 0.35 7.71 -5.84
C THR A 15 -1.03 7.05 -5.76
N GLU A 16 -1.96 7.63 -4.99
CA GLU A 16 -3.36 7.18 -4.94
C GLU A 16 -4.00 7.15 -6.34
N LYS A 17 -3.80 8.21 -7.14
CA LYS A 17 -4.33 8.29 -8.51
C LYS A 17 -3.76 7.19 -9.40
N ILE A 18 -2.47 6.86 -9.26
CA ILE A 18 -1.84 5.76 -9.99
C ILE A 18 -2.38 4.41 -9.51
N ALA A 19 -2.49 4.19 -8.20
CA ALA A 19 -3.06 2.98 -7.63
C ALA A 19 -4.50 2.73 -8.15
N LYS A 20 -5.34 3.77 -8.17
CA LYS A 20 -6.69 3.72 -8.77
C LYS A 20 -6.66 3.36 -10.25
N LYS A 21 -5.76 3.93 -11.04
CA LYS A 21 -5.61 3.58 -12.46
C LYS A 21 -5.21 2.11 -12.66
N ILE A 22 -4.30 1.61 -11.84
CA ILE A 22 -3.87 0.21 -11.87
C ILE A 22 -5.04 -0.71 -11.53
N GLN A 23 -5.79 -0.41 -10.45
CA GLN A 23 -6.99 -1.17 -10.10
C GLN A 23 -8.02 -1.19 -11.23
N ILE A 24 -8.27 -0.06 -11.90
CA ILE A 24 -9.20 0.00 -13.04
C ILE A 24 -8.77 -0.94 -14.17
N LYS A 25 -7.46 -1.08 -14.42
CA LYS A 25 -6.92 -1.96 -15.47
C LYS A 25 -7.06 -3.45 -15.13
N PHE A 26 -6.89 -3.84 -13.88
CA PHE A 26 -7.14 -5.21 -13.42
C PHE A 26 -8.63 -5.51 -13.21
N GLY A 27 -9.41 -4.50 -12.82
CA GLY A 27 -10.79 -4.64 -12.38
C GLY A 27 -10.92 -4.93 -10.88
N LYS A 28 -12.00 -4.42 -10.28
CA LYS A 28 -12.28 -4.53 -8.83
C LYS A 28 -12.49 -5.96 -8.31
N HIS A 29 -12.70 -6.91 -9.21
CA HIS A 29 -12.84 -8.33 -8.87
C HIS A 29 -11.49 -9.04 -8.72
N ILE A 30 -10.41 -8.45 -9.26
CA ILE A 30 -9.04 -8.97 -9.20
C ILE A 30 -8.20 -8.22 -8.19
N ALA A 31 -8.39 -6.90 -8.09
CA ALA A 31 -7.55 -6.02 -7.28
C ALA A 31 -8.36 -5.12 -6.32
N GLU A 32 -7.93 -5.08 -5.07
CA GLU A 32 -8.46 -4.20 -4.02
C GLU A 32 -7.45 -3.12 -3.66
N LEU A 33 -7.93 -1.96 -3.21
CA LEU A 33 -7.10 -0.78 -2.92
C LEU A 33 -7.11 -0.47 -1.43
N TYR A 34 -5.93 -0.22 -0.90
CA TYR A 34 -5.69 0.04 0.51
C TYR A 34 -4.78 1.25 0.67
N ASP A 35 -5.19 2.16 1.54
CA ASP A 35 -4.36 3.26 2.03
C ASP A 35 -3.53 2.72 3.20
N ILE A 36 -2.21 2.77 3.09
CA ILE A 36 -1.31 2.18 4.08
C ILE A 36 -1.50 2.80 5.47
N ALA A 37 -1.89 4.07 5.54
CA ALA A 37 -2.18 4.78 6.79
C ALA A 37 -3.31 4.13 7.61
N LYS A 38 -4.16 3.33 6.96
CA LYS A 38 -5.33 2.66 7.55
C LYS A 38 -5.25 1.15 7.49
N SER A 39 -4.16 0.62 6.96
CA SER A 39 -3.99 -0.81 6.73
C SER A 39 -3.32 -1.48 7.91
N THR A 40 -3.66 -2.75 8.11
CA THR A 40 -3.11 -3.62 9.14
C THR A 40 -2.25 -4.72 8.51
N LYS A 41 -1.52 -5.48 9.33
CA LYS A 41 -0.75 -6.62 8.84
C LYS A 41 -1.68 -7.70 8.27
N GLU A 42 -2.83 -7.90 8.90
CA GLU A 42 -3.85 -8.87 8.51
C GLU A 42 -4.44 -8.55 7.14
N ASP A 43 -4.56 -7.25 6.78
CA ASP A 43 -4.98 -6.84 5.44
C ASP A 43 -3.99 -7.34 4.38
N LEU A 44 -2.67 -7.23 4.63
CA LEU A 44 -1.65 -7.71 3.70
C LEU A 44 -1.68 -9.24 3.57
N GLU A 45 -1.85 -9.95 4.68
CA GLU A 45 -1.89 -11.42 4.72
C GLU A 45 -3.13 -12.01 4.02
N SER A 46 -4.14 -11.19 3.76
CA SER A 46 -5.36 -11.61 3.04
C SER A 46 -5.19 -11.77 1.52
N PHE A 47 -4.05 -11.33 0.96
CA PHE A 47 -3.79 -11.36 -0.48
C PHE A 47 -2.59 -12.24 -0.85
N ASN A 48 -2.70 -12.91 -2.00
CA ASN A 48 -1.61 -13.73 -2.54
C ASN A 48 -0.57 -12.88 -3.29
N ILE A 49 -1.02 -11.76 -3.87
CA ILE A 49 -0.19 -10.84 -4.64
C ILE A 49 -0.30 -9.47 -3.99
N LEU A 50 0.85 -8.83 -3.75
CA LEU A 50 0.93 -7.51 -3.14
C LEU A 50 1.61 -6.54 -4.10
N LEU A 51 1.01 -5.36 -4.28
CA LEU A 51 1.60 -4.25 -5.00
C LEU A 51 1.72 -3.05 -4.06
N PHE A 52 2.94 -2.55 -3.88
CA PHE A 52 3.25 -1.44 -2.99
C PHE A 52 3.56 -0.15 -3.75
N GLY A 53 2.75 0.88 -3.53
CA GLY A 53 2.96 2.23 -4.01
C GLY A 53 3.58 3.11 -2.93
N ILE A 54 4.90 3.25 -2.97
CA ILE A 54 5.68 4.01 -1.97
C ILE A 54 6.30 5.23 -2.68
N PRO A 55 5.78 6.45 -2.49
CA PRO A 55 6.44 7.63 -3.01
C PRO A 55 7.67 7.98 -2.17
N THR A 56 8.69 8.54 -2.82
CA THR A 56 9.88 9.09 -2.15
C THR A 56 9.65 10.53 -1.73
N TRP A 57 10.10 10.90 -0.54
CA TRP A 57 10.08 12.25 -0.01
C TRP A 57 11.49 12.79 0.28
N TYR A 58 11.58 14.11 0.37
CA TYR A 58 12.80 14.86 0.69
C TYR A 58 14.04 14.35 -0.08
N TYR A 59 14.98 13.71 0.62
CA TYR A 59 16.24 13.23 0.08
C TYR A 59 16.29 11.70 -0.08
N GLY A 60 15.17 11.10 -0.47
CA GLY A 60 15.05 9.65 -0.74
C GLY A 60 14.42 8.86 0.40
N GLU A 61 13.74 9.54 1.32
CA GLU A 61 13.00 8.94 2.42
C GLU A 61 11.69 8.32 1.91
N ALA A 62 11.16 7.34 2.63
CA ALA A 62 9.80 6.90 2.38
C ALA A 62 8.80 7.96 2.87
N GLN A 63 7.55 7.81 2.47
CA GLN A 63 6.49 8.65 2.98
C GLN A 63 6.16 8.28 4.44
N CYS A 64 5.72 9.26 5.24
CA CYS A 64 5.54 9.10 6.69
C CYS A 64 4.66 7.92 7.08
N ASP A 65 3.53 7.68 6.41
CA ASP A 65 2.64 6.56 6.74
C ASP A 65 3.32 5.20 6.46
N TRP A 66 4.18 5.13 5.45
CA TRP A 66 4.98 3.95 5.17
C TRP A 66 6.05 3.72 6.23
N ASP A 67 6.76 4.76 6.67
CA ASP A 67 7.75 4.66 7.74
C ASP A 67 7.12 4.21 9.07
N ASP A 68 5.95 4.75 9.40
CA ASP A 68 5.16 4.34 10.57
C ASP A 68 4.71 2.87 10.44
N PHE A 69 4.21 2.49 9.26
CA PHE A 69 3.80 1.11 8.99
C PHE A 69 4.98 0.13 9.13
N PHE A 70 6.15 0.44 8.55
CA PHE A 70 7.35 -0.39 8.67
C PHE A 70 7.85 -0.51 10.10
N SER A 71 7.82 0.57 10.86
CA SER A 71 8.21 0.59 12.27
C SER A 71 7.32 -0.33 13.12
N ASN A 72 6.02 -0.37 12.83
CA ASN A 72 5.08 -1.29 13.47
C ASN A 72 5.26 -2.74 12.99
N PHE A 73 5.56 -2.93 11.71
CA PHE A 73 5.73 -4.26 11.10
C PHE A 73 7.01 -4.96 11.57
N THR A 74 8.11 -4.22 11.72
CA THR A 74 9.44 -4.76 12.05
C THR A 74 9.63 -5.08 13.53
N LYS A 75 8.90 -4.43 14.44
CA LYS A 75 8.96 -4.72 15.89
C LYS A 75 8.57 -6.16 16.26
N ASN A 76 7.86 -6.86 15.36
CA ASN A 76 7.45 -8.25 15.55
C ASN A 76 8.45 -9.27 14.96
N ARG A 77 9.66 -8.84 14.53
CA ARG A 77 10.79 -9.72 14.23
C ARG A 77 11.72 -9.83 15.45
N LEU A 78 11.30 -10.61 16.45
CA LEU A 78 12.16 -11.25 17.44
C LEU A 78 11.88 -12.76 17.42
#